data_AF-V4SCB5-F1
#
_entry.id   AF-V4SCB5-F1
#
_cell.length_a   1.000
_cell.length_b   1.000
_cell.length_c   1.000
_cell.angle_alpha   90.00
_cell.angle_beta   90.00
_cell.angle_gamma   90.00
#
_symmetry.space_group_name_H-M   'P 1'
#
loop_
_entity.id
_entity.type
_entity.pdbx_description
1 polymer ?
#
loop_
_entity_poly.entity_id
_entity_poly.type
_entity_poly.pdbx_seq_one_letter_code
_entity_poly.pdbx_strand_id
1 'polypeptide(L)'
;MALGREATTAMLSVESQQQQMTYQRLFAMVDAEKTYHQHVIAILEKLYAEMILEEQSNESSSQHVTLEMDVNASCVYKNTDSNGADLQTHINQNDVYFIAKVIHPFDAQANGELSLSIDDYVVVCQVAPTGWSEGECKGQAGWFPLAYVERQEKAPASKIAEGNSSPECGATS
;
A
#
# COMPACT_ATOMS: atom_id res chain seq x y z
N MET A 1 62.69 44.45 -1.00
CA MET A 1 61.30 44.50 -0.46
C MET A 1 60.21 44.14 -1.49
N ALA A 2 60.50 43.64 -2.70
CA ALA A 2 59.45 43.29 -3.68
C ALA A 2 58.79 41.93 -3.39
N LEU A 3 59.60 40.89 -3.16
CA LEU A 3 59.19 39.48 -3.08
C LEU A 3 57.99 39.20 -2.15
N GLY A 4 57.97 39.83 -0.97
CA GLY A 4 56.90 39.61 0.01
C GLY A 4 55.53 40.11 -0.45
N ARG A 5 55.47 41.22 -1.21
CA ARG A 5 54.20 41.75 -1.72
C ARG A 5 53.62 40.86 -2.82
N GLU A 6 54.48 40.35 -3.69
CA GLU A 6 54.10 39.43 -4.76
C GLU A 6 53.53 38.12 -4.20
N ALA A 7 54.17 37.56 -3.16
CA ALA A 7 53.65 36.42 -2.42
C ALA A 7 52.27 36.69 -1.79
N THR A 8 52.07 37.85 -1.15
CA THR A 8 50.75 38.22 -0.60
C THR A 8 49.67 38.31 -1.68
N THR A 9 49.97 38.95 -2.82
CA THR A 9 49.03 39.06 -3.94
C THR A 9 48.67 37.68 -4.51
N ALA A 10 49.64 36.78 -4.65
CA ALA A 10 49.39 35.42 -5.14
C ALA A 10 48.49 34.61 -4.18
N MET A 11 48.74 34.68 -2.86
CA MET A 11 47.91 33.98 -1.87
C MET A 11 46.46 34.47 -1.88
N LEU A 12 46.23 35.80 -1.91
CA LEU A 12 44.89 36.38 -1.98
C LEU A 12 44.15 36.02 -3.29
N SER A 13 44.89 35.91 -4.40
CA SER A 13 44.31 35.47 -5.69
C SER A 13 43.81 34.03 -5.63
N VAL A 14 44.60 33.12 -5.04
CA VAL A 14 44.21 31.70 -4.85
C VAL A 14 43.03 31.57 -3.90
N GLU A 15 43.01 32.32 -2.79
CA GLU A 15 41.89 32.31 -1.86
C GLU A 15 40.59 32.78 -2.53
N SER A 16 40.62 33.92 -3.24
CA SER A 16 39.49 34.44 -4.01
C SER A 16 38.99 33.43 -5.05
N GLN A 17 39.90 32.78 -5.79
CA GLN A 17 39.56 31.73 -6.74
C GLN A 17 38.89 30.52 -6.07
N GLN A 18 39.39 30.08 -4.90
CA GLN A 18 38.81 28.97 -4.16
C GLN A 18 37.42 29.31 -3.62
N GLN A 19 37.23 30.52 -3.07
CA GLN A 19 35.94 31.01 -2.60
C GLN A 19 34.92 31.06 -3.75
N GLN A 20 35.29 31.63 -4.91
CA GLN A 20 34.43 31.67 -6.09
C GLN A 20 34.05 30.27 -6.58
N MET A 21 35.02 29.35 -6.70
CA MET A 21 34.75 27.97 -7.12
C MET A 21 33.86 27.22 -6.13
N THR A 22 34.00 27.49 -4.84
CA THR A 22 33.18 26.87 -3.78
C THR A 22 31.74 27.41 -3.83
N TYR A 23 31.58 28.72 -4.01
CA TYR A 23 30.27 29.35 -4.20
C TYR A 23 29.53 28.79 -5.42
N GLN A 24 30.20 28.68 -6.58
CA GLN A 24 29.59 28.11 -7.79
C GLN A 24 29.12 26.66 -7.60
N ARG A 25 29.90 25.84 -6.87
CA ARG A 25 29.51 24.45 -6.54
C ARG A 25 28.30 24.39 -5.60
N LEU A 26 28.27 25.24 -4.57
CA LEU A 26 27.14 25.35 -3.64
C LEU A 26 25.88 25.82 -4.37
N PHE A 27 25.99 26.84 -5.22
CA PHE A 27 24.88 27.34 -6.03
C PHE A 27 24.31 26.26 -6.94
N ALA A 28 25.16 25.55 -7.69
CA ALA A 28 24.73 24.46 -8.57
C ALA A 28 24.07 23.30 -7.81
N MET A 29 24.56 22.97 -6.60
CA MET A 29 23.97 21.94 -5.75
C MET A 29 22.56 22.34 -5.26
N VAL A 30 22.38 23.58 -4.80
CA VAL A 30 21.09 24.11 -4.36
C VAL A 30 20.09 24.22 -5.51
N ASP A 31 20.54 24.64 -6.70
CA ASP A 31 19.68 24.74 -7.88
C ASP A 31 19.24 23.37 -8.40
N ALA A 32 20.11 22.36 -8.34
CA ALA A 32 19.77 20.98 -8.65
C ALA A 32 18.72 20.41 -7.67
N GLU A 33 18.88 20.62 -6.36
CA GLU A 33 17.93 20.17 -5.33
C GLU A 33 16.55 20.82 -5.51
N LYS A 34 16.53 22.13 -5.75
CA LYS A 34 15.32 22.88 -6.08
C LYS A 34 14.64 22.31 -7.34
N THR A 35 15.42 22.02 -8.39
CA THR A 35 14.90 21.45 -9.65
C THR A 35 14.30 20.06 -9.44
N TYR A 36 14.92 19.22 -8.60
CA TYR A 36 14.37 17.91 -8.23
C TYR A 36 12.99 18.03 -7.60
N HIS A 37 12.83 18.89 -6.58
CA HIS A 37 11.52 19.10 -5.94
C HIS A 37 10.48 19.69 -6.89
N GLN A 38 10.87 20.65 -7.76
CA GLN A 38 9.98 21.19 -8.78
C GLN A 38 9.49 20.10 -9.76
N HIS A 39 10.36 19.15 -10.13
CA HIS A 39 9.98 18.04 -11.00
C HIS A 39 9.01 17.07 -10.31
N VAL A 40 9.23 16.74 -9.04
CA VAL A 40 8.30 15.92 -8.23
C VAL A 40 6.92 16.57 -8.17
N ILE A 41 6.85 17.88 -7.88
CA ILE A 41 5.57 18.63 -7.84
C ILE A 41 4.86 18.55 -9.20
N ALA A 42 5.55 18.80 -10.30
CA ALA A 42 4.96 18.76 -11.64
C ALA A 42 4.42 17.35 -12.03
N ILE A 43 5.07 16.28 -11.57
CA ILE A 43 4.56 14.91 -11.75
C ILE A 43 3.26 14.71 -10.95
N LEU A 44 3.23 15.15 -9.69
CA LEU A 44 2.06 15.01 -8.82
C LEU A 44 0.86 15.84 -9.31
N GLU A 45 1.09 17.08 -9.75
CA GLU A 45 0.07 17.94 -10.38
C GLU A 45 -0.52 17.30 -11.64
N LYS A 46 0.33 16.68 -12.49
CA LYS A 46 -0.11 15.95 -13.68
C LYS A 46 -0.97 14.74 -13.33
N LEU A 47 -0.52 13.89 -12.39
CA LEU A 47 -1.26 12.70 -11.97
C LEU A 47 -2.61 13.07 -11.34
N TYR A 48 -2.66 14.15 -10.55
CA TYR A 48 -3.90 14.68 -9.98
C TYR A 48 -4.88 15.17 -11.06
N ALA A 49 -4.39 15.83 -12.11
CA ALA A 49 -5.22 16.23 -13.24
C ALA A 49 -5.72 15.02 -14.06
N GLU A 50 -4.89 14.00 -14.26
CA GLU A 50 -5.28 12.75 -14.93
C GLU A 50 -6.39 12.02 -14.13
N MET A 51 -6.26 11.92 -12.81
CA MET A 51 -7.27 11.32 -11.91
C MET A 51 -8.64 12.03 -12.01
N ILE A 52 -8.66 13.37 -12.01
CA ILE A 52 -9.90 14.16 -12.15
C ILE A 52 -10.57 13.98 -13.52
N LEU A 53 -9.77 13.84 -14.58
CA LEU A 53 -10.27 13.66 -15.95
C LEU A 53 -10.81 12.24 -16.16
N GLU A 54 -10.20 11.23 -15.53
CA GLU A 54 -10.69 9.85 -15.55
C GLU A 54 -12.06 9.73 -14.87
N GLU A 55 -12.26 10.36 -13.71
CA GLU A 55 -13.54 10.42 -12.98
C GLU A 55 -14.69 10.95 -13.85
N GLN A 56 -14.48 12.08 -14.54
CA GLN A 56 -15.48 12.69 -15.43
C GLN A 56 -15.74 11.89 -16.71
N SER A 57 -14.80 11.05 -17.14
CA SER A 57 -14.98 10.21 -18.33
C SER A 57 -15.96 9.04 -18.10
N ASN A 58 -16.07 8.56 -16.85
CA ASN A 58 -17.00 7.49 -16.47
C ASN A 58 -18.44 8.00 -16.21
N GLU A 59 -18.61 9.25 -15.76
CA GLU A 59 -19.96 9.80 -15.46
C GLU A 59 -20.82 9.99 -16.74
N SER A 60 -20.20 10.07 -17.92
CA SER A 60 -20.91 10.18 -19.20
C SER A 60 -21.55 8.85 -19.69
N SER A 61 -21.49 7.76 -18.91
CA SER A 61 -22.03 6.44 -19.30
C SER A 61 -23.08 5.84 -18.35
N SER A 62 -23.43 6.51 -17.24
CA SER A 62 -24.43 5.99 -16.28
C SER A 62 -25.45 7.04 -15.83
N GLN A 63 -26.33 7.44 -16.75
CA GLN A 63 -27.65 7.98 -16.39
C GLN A 63 -28.72 6.89 -16.50
N HIS A 64 -29.07 6.21 -15.39
CA HIS A 64 -30.46 5.82 -15.09
C HIS A 64 -30.64 5.30 -13.65
N VAL A 65 -31.82 5.54 -13.08
CA VAL A 65 -32.36 5.04 -11.80
C VAL A 65 -31.87 5.72 -10.51
N THR A 66 -32.60 6.76 -10.13
CA THR A 66 -32.91 7.07 -8.73
C THR A 66 -33.63 5.88 -8.07
N LEU A 67 -33.14 5.38 -6.94
CA LEU A 67 -33.97 4.67 -5.95
C LEU A 67 -33.58 5.05 -4.53
N GLU A 68 -34.57 5.03 -3.64
CA GLU A 68 -34.50 5.62 -2.31
C GLU A 68 -33.83 4.70 -1.29
N MET A 69 -33.48 5.32 -0.15
CA MET A 69 -32.92 4.66 1.02
C MET A 69 -33.94 3.73 1.66
N ASP A 70 -33.75 2.42 1.54
CA ASP A 70 -34.40 1.46 2.44
C ASP A 70 -33.58 0.17 2.66
N VAL A 71 -33.94 -0.55 3.73
CA VAL A 71 -33.06 -1.52 4.41
C VAL A 71 -33.03 -2.91 3.73
N ASN A 72 -31.85 -3.57 3.78
CA ASN A 72 -31.59 -5.03 3.74
C ASN A 72 -31.03 -5.67 2.43
N ALA A 73 -30.03 -6.54 2.63
CA ALA A 73 -29.58 -7.69 1.81
C ALA A 73 -29.08 -7.51 0.33
N SER A 74 -27.75 -7.65 0.20
CA SER A 74 -27.08 -8.68 -0.65
C SER A 74 -26.92 -8.50 -2.19
N CYS A 75 -25.64 -8.41 -2.61
CA CYS A 75 -24.92 -9.23 -3.63
C CYS A 75 -24.99 -9.03 -5.18
N VAL A 76 -23.91 -9.52 -5.85
CA VAL A 76 -23.82 -10.19 -7.19
C VAL A 76 -23.34 -9.41 -8.46
N TYR A 77 -22.07 -9.71 -8.81
CA TYR A 77 -21.36 -10.03 -10.10
C TYR A 77 -21.72 -9.44 -11.49
N LYS A 78 -20.68 -9.36 -12.35
CA LYS A 78 -20.76 -9.48 -13.83
C LYS A 78 -19.60 -10.34 -14.38
N ASN A 79 -19.89 -11.15 -15.40
CA ASN A 79 -18.95 -12.06 -16.09
C ASN A 79 -18.62 -11.57 -17.51
N THR A 80 -17.45 -11.93 -18.04
CA THR A 80 -17.21 -12.13 -19.50
C THR A 80 -16.16 -13.23 -19.73
N ASP A 81 -16.40 -14.09 -20.72
CA ASP A 81 -15.70 -15.38 -20.91
C ASP A 81 -14.51 -15.37 -21.89
N SER A 82 -13.70 -16.44 -21.79
CA SER A 82 -12.92 -17.13 -22.86
C SER A 82 -11.41 -16.89 -23.00
N ASN A 83 -10.63 -17.90 -22.55
CA ASN A 83 -9.48 -18.57 -23.21
C ASN A 83 -8.64 -17.74 -24.23
N GLY A 84 -7.32 -17.51 -24.11
CA GLY A 84 -6.28 -18.13 -23.28
C GLY A 84 -5.05 -18.48 -24.16
N ALA A 85 -3.84 -18.74 -23.66
CA ALA A 85 -3.26 -18.62 -22.31
C ALA A 85 -1.72 -18.78 -22.40
N ASP A 86 -0.93 -18.10 -21.57
CA ASP A 86 0.52 -18.36 -21.38
C ASP A 86 0.97 -17.97 -19.95
N LEU A 87 2.12 -18.49 -19.49
CA LEU A 87 2.50 -18.50 -18.07
C LEU A 87 2.74 -17.11 -17.42
N GLN A 88 1.78 -16.65 -16.62
CA GLN A 88 2.00 -15.70 -15.52
C GLN A 88 1.13 -16.15 -14.32
N THR A 89 1.62 -15.98 -13.08
CA THR A 89 0.96 -16.44 -11.84
C THR A 89 -0.55 -16.15 -11.80
N HIS A 90 -1.36 -17.19 -12.02
CA HIS A 90 -2.82 -17.11 -12.12
C HIS A 90 -3.45 -16.72 -10.78
N ILE A 91 -3.66 -15.42 -10.58
CA ILE A 91 -4.72 -14.93 -9.70
C ILE A 91 -6.03 -15.28 -10.43
N ASN A 92 -6.66 -16.39 -10.04
CA ASN A 92 -7.96 -16.77 -10.60
C ASN A 92 -8.98 -15.67 -10.24
N GLN A 93 -9.54 -15.02 -11.27
CA GLN A 93 -10.46 -13.88 -11.15
C GLN A 93 -11.85 -14.24 -10.56
N ASN A 94 -11.97 -15.40 -9.92
CA ASN A 94 -13.13 -15.84 -9.15
C ASN A 94 -12.91 -15.74 -7.62
N ASP A 95 -11.66 -15.63 -7.16
CA ASP A 95 -11.32 -15.38 -5.74
C ASP A 95 -11.32 -13.87 -5.45
N VAL A 96 -12.49 -13.23 -5.46
CA VAL A 96 -12.62 -11.82 -5.04
C VAL A 96 -12.26 -11.66 -3.55
N TYR A 97 -12.35 -12.74 -2.77
CA TYR A 97 -11.98 -12.77 -1.36
C TYR A 97 -11.21 -14.06 -1.04
N PHE A 98 -10.19 -13.98 -0.17
CA PHE A 98 -9.53 -15.16 0.38
C PHE A 98 -9.18 -14.98 1.86
N ILE A 99 -9.17 -16.08 2.62
CA ILE A 99 -8.71 -16.06 4.00
C ILE A 99 -7.19 -16.12 4.02
N ALA A 100 -6.56 -15.24 4.79
CA ALA A 100 -5.14 -15.30 5.09
C ALA A 100 -4.90 -15.32 6.60
N LYS A 101 -3.85 -16.02 7.02
CA LYS A 101 -3.40 -16.08 8.41
C LYS A 101 -2.27 -15.06 8.62
N VAL A 102 -2.31 -14.29 9.69
CA VAL A 102 -1.26 -13.34 10.02
C VAL A 102 0.00 -14.07 10.50
N ILE A 103 1.11 -13.85 9.80
CA ILE A 103 2.44 -14.41 10.13
C ILE A 103 3.38 -13.37 10.76
N HIS A 104 3.11 -12.08 10.55
CA HIS A 104 3.86 -10.97 11.13
C HIS A 104 2.90 -9.90 11.70
N PRO A 105 3.19 -9.32 12.87
CA PRO A 105 2.35 -8.28 13.46
C PRO A 105 2.50 -6.98 12.67
N PHE A 106 1.45 -6.18 12.64
CA PHE A 106 1.47 -4.85 12.01
C PHE A 106 0.63 -3.89 12.85
N ASP A 107 1.21 -2.76 13.23
CA ASP A 107 0.52 -1.71 13.99
C ASP A 107 0.15 -0.58 13.02
N ALA A 108 -1.15 -0.33 12.82
CA ALA A 108 -1.64 0.78 11.99
C ALA A 108 -1.09 2.13 12.48
N GLN A 109 -0.43 2.86 11.59
CA GLN A 109 0.14 4.19 11.82
C GLN A 109 -0.70 5.31 11.18
N ALA A 110 -1.53 4.99 10.19
CA ALA A 110 -2.37 5.94 9.47
C ALA A 110 -3.86 5.56 9.47
N ASN A 111 -4.72 6.56 9.25
CA ASN A 111 -6.15 6.34 9.04
C ASN A 111 -6.38 5.45 7.80
N GLY A 112 -7.15 4.37 7.98
CA GLY A 112 -7.44 3.40 6.92
C GLY A 112 -6.49 2.19 6.90
N GLU A 113 -5.47 2.14 7.75
CA GLU A 113 -4.67 0.94 7.97
C GLU A 113 -5.31 -0.01 8.99
N LEU A 114 -5.09 -1.32 8.84
CA LEU A 114 -5.63 -2.38 9.71
C LEU A 114 -4.51 -3.01 10.54
N SER A 115 -4.55 -2.87 11.86
CA SER A 115 -3.61 -3.57 12.75
C SER A 115 -3.84 -5.08 12.74
N LEU A 116 -2.74 -5.85 12.70
CA LEU A 116 -2.73 -7.31 12.66
C LEU A 116 -1.95 -7.90 13.83
N SER A 117 -2.50 -8.93 14.49
CA SER A 117 -1.77 -9.75 15.47
C SER A 117 -1.46 -11.13 14.89
N ILE A 118 -0.29 -11.68 15.20
CA ILE A 118 0.11 -13.04 14.77
C ILE A 118 -0.97 -14.07 15.16
N ASP A 119 -1.17 -15.06 14.30
CA ASP A 119 -2.18 -16.12 14.41
C ASP A 119 -3.65 -15.68 14.25
N ASP A 120 -3.95 -14.39 14.09
CA ASP A 120 -5.26 -13.94 13.60
C ASP A 120 -5.50 -14.38 12.14
N TYR A 121 -6.78 -14.33 11.73
CA TYR A 121 -7.20 -14.51 10.34
C TYR A 121 -7.84 -13.22 9.82
N VAL A 122 -7.49 -12.85 8.60
CA VAL A 122 -8.04 -11.70 7.86
C VAL A 122 -8.75 -12.20 6.59
N VAL A 123 -9.90 -11.59 6.28
CA VAL A 123 -10.56 -11.77 4.97
C VAL A 123 -9.95 -10.74 4.03
N VAL A 124 -9.08 -11.16 3.13
CA VAL A 124 -8.48 -10.27 2.11
C VAL A 124 -9.50 -10.03 1.01
N CYS A 125 -9.83 -8.78 0.72
CA CYS A 125 -10.80 -8.37 -0.31
C CYS A 125 -10.15 -7.69 -1.52
N GLN A 126 -8.95 -7.14 -1.36
CA GLN A 126 -8.22 -6.49 -2.46
C GLN A 126 -6.72 -6.70 -2.31
N VAL A 127 -6.03 -6.88 -3.44
CA VAL A 127 -4.57 -6.92 -3.52
C VAL A 127 -4.11 -5.85 -4.48
N ALA A 128 -3.37 -4.86 -3.99
CA ALA A 128 -2.79 -3.80 -4.80
C ALA A 128 -1.43 -4.22 -5.37
N PRO A 129 -1.04 -3.76 -6.58
CA PRO A 129 0.25 -4.08 -7.19
C PRO A 129 1.45 -3.50 -6.41
N THR A 130 1.20 -2.62 -5.43
CA THR A 130 2.20 -2.04 -4.51
C THR A 130 2.65 -3.01 -3.40
N GLY A 131 2.07 -4.21 -3.32
CA GLY A 131 2.32 -5.17 -2.24
C GLY A 131 1.48 -4.94 -0.97
N TRP A 132 0.51 -4.02 -1.04
CA TRP A 132 -0.50 -3.80 -0.02
C TRP A 132 -1.78 -4.60 -0.30
N SER A 133 -2.57 -4.85 0.73
CA SER A 133 -3.87 -5.49 0.62
C SER A 133 -4.88 -4.83 1.56
N GLU A 134 -6.12 -4.78 1.11
CA GLU A 134 -7.26 -4.43 1.95
C GLU A 134 -7.92 -5.73 2.44
N GLY A 135 -8.40 -5.69 3.67
CA GLY A 135 -9.17 -6.80 4.23
C GLY A 135 -9.87 -6.43 5.52
N GLU A 136 -10.60 -7.40 6.06
CA GLU A 136 -11.34 -7.25 7.31
C GLU A 136 -10.87 -8.25 8.37
N CYS A 137 -10.59 -7.76 9.58
CA CYS A 137 -10.33 -8.57 10.76
C CYS A 137 -11.08 -7.97 11.96
N LYS A 138 -11.74 -8.80 12.79
CA LYS A 138 -12.43 -8.38 14.02
C LYS A 138 -13.44 -7.23 13.84
N GLY A 139 -14.09 -7.14 12.68
CA GLY A 139 -15.04 -6.06 12.35
C GLY A 139 -14.38 -4.72 12.07
N GLN A 140 -13.08 -4.69 11.78
CA GLN A 140 -12.33 -3.53 11.30
C GLN A 140 -11.80 -3.84 9.90
N ALA A 141 -12.02 -2.93 8.96
CA ALA A 141 -11.51 -3.02 7.60
C ALA A 141 -10.39 -2.00 7.38
N GLY A 142 -9.38 -2.36 6.59
CA GLY A 142 -8.29 -1.47 6.24
C GLY A 142 -7.11 -2.15 5.58
N TRP A 143 -6.08 -1.35 5.35
CA TRP A 143 -4.89 -1.69 4.58
C TRP A 143 -3.76 -2.24 5.44
N PHE A 144 -3.09 -3.28 4.94
CA PHE A 144 -1.91 -3.89 5.54
C PHE A 144 -0.97 -4.44 4.45
N PRO A 145 0.31 -4.73 4.76
CA PRO A 145 1.23 -5.32 3.77
C PRO A 145 0.89 -6.79 3.49
N LEU A 146 0.70 -7.15 2.21
CA LEU A 146 0.35 -8.54 1.81
C LEU A 146 1.37 -9.57 2.33
N ALA A 147 2.66 -9.19 2.37
CA ALA A 147 3.73 -10.07 2.83
C ALA A 147 3.65 -10.46 4.33
N TYR A 148 2.75 -9.86 5.11
CA TYR A 148 2.58 -10.13 6.54
C TYR A 148 1.51 -11.21 6.80
N VAL A 149 0.85 -11.71 5.74
CA VAL A 149 -0.18 -12.73 5.81
C VAL A 149 0.08 -13.87 4.81
N GLU A 150 -0.30 -15.09 5.19
CA GLU A 150 -0.18 -16.29 4.36
C GLU A 150 -1.58 -16.77 3.94
N ARG A 151 -1.85 -16.82 2.63
CA ARG A 151 -3.12 -17.33 2.07
C ARG A 151 -3.39 -18.77 2.57
N GLN A 152 -4.59 -19.02 3.06
CA GLN A 152 -4.99 -20.32 3.59
C GLN A 152 -5.93 -21.02 2.60
N GLU A 153 -5.48 -22.14 2.02
CA GLU A 153 -6.28 -22.94 1.07
C GLU A 153 -7.44 -23.71 1.72
N LYS A 154 -7.50 -23.74 3.05
CA LYS A 154 -8.49 -24.50 3.83
C LYS A 154 -9.04 -23.61 4.93
N ALA A 155 -10.36 -23.45 4.98
CA ALA A 155 -11.01 -22.79 6.11
C ALA A 155 -10.62 -23.50 7.41
N PRO A 156 -10.18 -22.76 8.46
CA PRO A 156 -9.77 -23.38 9.71
C PRO A 156 -11.00 -24.02 10.37
N ALA A 157 -11.06 -25.36 10.35
CA ALA A 157 -12.07 -26.11 11.08
C ALA A 157 -11.92 -25.80 12.57
N SER A 158 -12.93 -25.14 13.14
CA SER A 158 -12.96 -24.73 14.54
C SER A 158 -12.82 -25.95 15.45
N LYS A 159 -11.69 -26.05 16.16
CA LYS A 159 -11.50 -27.06 17.20
C LYS A 159 -12.33 -26.71 18.43
N ILE A 160 -13.61 -27.02 18.38
CA ILE A 160 -14.46 -27.07 19.57
C ILE A 160 -14.10 -28.35 20.33
N ALA A 161 -13.19 -28.24 21.30
CA ALA A 161 -12.90 -29.32 22.23
C ALA A 161 -13.86 -29.23 23.43
N GLU A 162 -15.08 -29.75 23.26
CA GLU A 162 -16.02 -29.94 24.36
C GLU A 162 -15.46 -30.99 25.33
N GLY A 163 -14.94 -30.54 26.46
CA GLY A 163 -14.62 -31.40 27.61
C GLY A 163 -15.88 -31.77 28.40
N ASN A 164 -16.86 -32.42 27.75
CA ASN A 164 -18.06 -32.90 28.44
C ASN A 164 -17.71 -34.12 29.30
N SER A 165 -17.82 -34.00 30.62
CA SER A 165 -17.46 -35.06 31.58
C SER A 165 -18.67 -35.88 32.00
N SER A 166 -18.45 -37.19 32.22
CA SER A 166 -19.46 -38.22 32.56
C SER A 166 -20.26 -38.73 31.33
N PRO A 167 -20.52 -40.05 31.20
CA PRO A 167 -20.98 -40.91 32.30
C PRO A 167 -20.12 -42.15 32.58
N GLU A 168 -20.13 -42.59 33.85
CA GLU A 168 -19.83 -43.98 34.19
C GLU A 168 -21.06 -44.59 34.88
N CYS A 169 -21.64 -45.62 34.25
CA CYS A 169 -22.81 -46.33 34.75
C CYS A 169 -22.35 -47.67 35.35
N GLY A 170 -22.12 -47.69 36.66
CA GLY A 170 -21.74 -48.88 37.41
C GLY A 170 -22.93 -49.48 38.15
N ALA A 171 -23.44 -50.62 37.68
CA ALA A 171 -24.40 -51.44 38.42
C ALA A 171 -23.66 -52.57 39.15
N THR A 172 -24.03 -52.86 40.41
CA THR A 172 -24.23 -54.23 40.93
C THR A 172 -24.77 -54.24 42.37
N SER A 173 -25.69 -55.17 42.61
CA SER A 173 -26.06 -55.82 43.89
C SER A 173 -26.66 -54.97 45.03
#